data_AF-A0A388P979-F1
#
_entry.id   AF-A0A388P979-F1
#
_cell.length_a   1.000
_cell.length_b   1.000
_cell.length_c   1.000
_cell.angle_alpha   90.00
_cell.angle_beta   90.00
_cell.angle_gamma   90.00
#
_symmetry.space_group_name_H-M   'P 1'
#
loop_
_entity.id
_entity.type
_entity.pdbx_description
1 polymer ?
#
loop_
_entity_poly.entity_id
_entity_poly.type
_entity_poly.pdbx_seq_one_letter_code
_entity_poly.pdbx_strand_id
1 'polypeptide(L)'
;MKPFLILVALTSCLLVAADKPAEAKPADTGKSVAPKAYPLKTCIVSDSDLDSMGEQASFVYQGQTIKVCCKPCIAKFEKNPRNT
;
A
#
# COMPACT_ATOMS: atom_id res chain seq x y z
N MET A 1 21.73 62.03 -7.25
CA MET A 1 21.82 62.88 -6.06
C MET A 1 20.90 62.23 -5.01
N LYS A 2 21.39 61.23 -4.26
CA LYS A 2 21.76 61.29 -2.82
C LYS A 2 20.66 61.93 -1.93
N PRO A 3 20.49 61.53 -0.67
CA PRO A 3 20.43 60.17 -0.11
C PRO A 3 19.46 60.08 1.10
N PHE A 4 18.87 58.93 1.41
CA PHE A 4 18.29 58.65 2.75
C PHE A 4 18.28 57.12 2.87
N LEU A 5 19.30 56.45 3.42
CA LEU A 5 19.79 56.50 4.80
C LEU A 5 18.70 56.03 5.80
N ILE A 6 18.32 54.74 5.71
CA ILE A 6 17.85 53.99 6.87
C ILE A 6 18.56 52.64 6.89
N LEU A 7 19.53 52.58 7.80
CA LEU A 7 20.02 51.37 8.45
C LEU A 7 18.81 50.68 9.12
N VAL A 8 18.36 49.54 8.61
CA VAL A 8 17.66 48.54 9.43
C VAL A 8 18.63 47.39 9.61
N ALA A 9 19.36 47.51 10.72
CA ALA A 9 20.10 46.42 11.28
C ALA A 9 19.13 45.34 11.80
N LEU A 10 19.70 44.14 11.84
CA LEU A 10 19.33 43.01 12.69
C LEU A 10 18.21 42.08 12.21
N THR A 11 18.66 40.83 12.22
CA THR A 11 17.96 39.62 12.65
C THR A 11 17.11 38.90 11.60
N SER A 12 17.63 37.72 11.29
CA SER A 12 16.86 36.49 11.08
C SER A 12 16.40 36.21 9.66
N CYS A 13 17.28 35.56 8.89
CA CYS A 13 17.06 34.19 8.45
C CYS A 13 18.22 33.74 7.55
N LEU A 14 19.24 33.16 8.17
CA LEU A 14 19.98 32.08 7.53
C LEU A 14 19.08 30.85 7.58
N LEU A 15 18.27 30.66 6.54
CA LEU A 15 17.70 29.37 6.20
C LEU A 15 18.10 29.08 4.77
N VAL A 16 19.17 28.32 4.66
CA VAL A 16 19.48 27.51 3.49
C VAL A 16 18.35 26.48 3.34
N ALA A 17 17.74 26.42 2.16
CA ALA A 17 17.05 25.23 1.70
C ALA A 17 17.13 25.22 0.18
N ALA A 18 17.89 24.24 -0.31
CA ALA A 18 18.16 23.99 -1.71
C ALA A 18 16.88 23.72 -2.50
N ASP A 19 16.76 24.38 -3.65
CA ASP A 19 15.89 23.99 -4.75
C ASP A 19 16.12 22.52 -5.13
N LYS A 20 15.17 21.67 -4.76
CA LYS A 20 14.99 20.34 -5.32
C LYS A 20 13.59 20.32 -5.92
N PRO A 21 13.42 20.44 -7.25
CA PRO A 21 12.12 20.31 -7.87
C PRO A 21 11.62 18.89 -7.62
N ALA A 22 10.62 18.76 -6.75
CA ALA A 22 9.90 17.52 -6.56
C ALA A 22 9.03 17.29 -7.80
N GLU A 23 9.42 16.27 -8.55
CA GLU A 23 8.71 15.69 -9.68
C GLU A 23 7.22 15.50 -9.36
N ALA A 24 6.38 16.14 -10.19
CA ALA A 24 4.96 15.86 -10.25
C ALA A 24 4.77 14.42 -10.74
N LYS A 25 4.43 13.51 -9.82
CA LYS A 25 3.94 12.17 -10.16
C LYS A 25 2.51 12.32 -10.68
N PRO A 26 2.17 11.86 -11.89
CA PRO A 26 0.80 11.89 -12.37
C PRO A 26 -0.08 11.06 -11.43
N ALA A 27 -1.11 11.70 -10.88
CA ALA A 27 -2.19 11.00 -10.19
C ALA A 27 -2.98 10.23 -11.25
N ASP A 28 -2.70 8.93 -11.34
CA ASP A 28 -3.50 7.97 -12.07
C ASP A 28 -4.93 8.04 -11.52
N THR A 29 -5.84 8.60 -12.32
CA THR A 29 -7.28 8.61 -12.06
C THR A 29 -7.87 7.27 -12.49
N GLY A 30 -7.31 6.19 -11.95
CA GLY A 30 -7.87 4.85 -12.04
C GLY A 30 -9.12 4.79 -11.17
N LYS A 31 -10.28 4.72 -11.81
CA LYS A 31 -11.58 4.49 -11.17
C LYS A 31 -11.48 3.31 -10.21
N SER A 32 -11.41 3.59 -8.91
CA SER A 32 -11.37 2.57 -7.86
C SER A 32 -12.71 1.85 -7.85
N VAL A 33 -12.80 0.77 -8.63
CA VAL A 33 -13.85 -0.21 -8.49
C VAL A 33 -13.62 -0.86 -7.13
N ALA A 34 -14.58 -0.71 -6.22
CA ALA A 34 -14.51 -1.34 -4.91
C ALA A 34 -14.12 -2.82 -5.09
N PRO A 35 -13.12 -3.33 -4.33
CA PRO A 35 -12.68 -4.70 -4.48
C PRO A 35 -13.88 -5.62 -4.29
N LYS A 36 -14.13 -6.49 -5.27
CA LYS A 36 -15.21 -7.47 -5.16
C LYS A 36 -14.98 -8.27 -3.89
N ALA A 37 -16.06 -8.48 -3.12
CA ALA A 37 -16.01 -9.31 -1.94
C ALA A 37 -15.45 -10.70 -2.31
N TYR A 38 -14.59 -11.24 -1.46
CA TYR A 38 -14.04 -12.57 -1.69
C TYR A 38 -15.16 -13.60 -1.57
N PRO A 39 -15.31 -14.54 -2.53
CA PRO A 39 -16.48 -15.42 -2.60
C PRO A 39 -16.56 -16.43 -1.46
N LEU A 40 -15.42 -16.80 -0.86
CA LEU A 40 -15.36 -17.81 0.20
C LEU A 40 -15.23 -17.13 1.58
N LYS A 41 -15.96 -17.66 2.57
CA LYS A 41 -15.78 -17.28 3.98
C LYS A 41 -14.83 -18.22 4.73
N THR A 42 -14.66 -19.43 4.21
CA THR A 42 -13.80 -20.48 4.76
C THR A 42 -12.51 -20.60 3.94
N CYS A 43 -11.48 -21.13 4.59
CA CYS A 43 -10.19 -21.44 3.98
C CYS A 43 -10.33 -22.71 3.13
N ILE A 44 -10.00 -22.61 1.85
CA ILE A 44 -10.02 -23.76 0.91
C ILE A 44 -9.04 -24.88 1.28
N VAL A 45 -8.10 -24.62 2.18
CA VAL A 45 -7.05 -25.59 2.56
C VAL A 45 -7.39 -26.36 3.83
N SER A 46 -8.11 -25.73 4.76
CA SER A 46 -8.37 -26.26 6.10
C SER A 46 -9.84 -26.27 6.49
N ASP A 47 -10.73 -25.80 5.62
CA ASP A 47 -12.19 -25.68 5.83
C ASP A 47 -12.61 -24.85 7.05
N SER A 48 -11.67 -24.15 7.69
CA SER A 48 -11.91 -23.27 8.84
C SER A 48 -12.25 -21.85 8.38
N ASP A 49 -12.90 -21.02 9.20
CA ASP A 49 -13.14 -19.63 8.81
C ASP A 49 -11.82 -18.90 8.53
N LEU A 50 -11.82 -18.04 7.52
CA LEU A 50 -10.63 -17.27 7.14
C LEU A 50 -10.11 -16.43 8.31
N ASP A 51 -10.98 -15.98 9.21
CA ASP A 51 -10.64 -15.11 10.33
C ASP A 51 -10.22 -15.87 11.60
N SER A 52 -10.48 -17.18 11.69
CA SER A 52 -10.24 -17.94 12.93
C SER A 52 -8.77 -18.06 13.33
N MET A 53 -7.84 -17.90 12.38
CA MET A 53 -6.40 -18.06 12.60
C MET A 53 -5.67 -16.72 12.80
N GLY A 54 -6.39 -15.60 12.82
CA GLY A 54 -5.82 -14.26 12.94
C GLY A 54 -5.33 -13.69 11.61
N GLU A 55 -4.07 -13.93 11.25
CA GLU A 55 -3.47 -13.29 10.08
C GLU A 55 -3.80 -14.04 8.78
N GLN A 56 -4.85 -13.57 8.09
CA GLN A 56 -5.20 -13.99 6.73
C GLN A 56 -4.05 -13.71 5.75
N ALA A 57 -3.87 -14.60 4.79
CA ALA A 57 -2.93 -14.42 3.70
C ALA A 57 -3.65 -14.53 2.35
N SER A 58 -3.20 -13.80 1.34
CA SER A 58 -3.79 -13.80 0.01
C SER A 58 -2.73 -13.91 -1.07
N PHE A 59 -3.01 -14.66 -2.13
CA PHE A 59 -2.12 -14.88 -3.27
C PHE A 59 -2.92 -14.96 -4.57
N VAL A 60 -2.25 -14.81 -5.72
CA VAL A 60 -2.91 -14.94 -7.03
C VAL A 60 -2.63 -16.33 -7.60
N TYR A 61 -3.68 -17.05 -7.94
CA TYR A 61 -3.62 -18.35 -8.58
C TYR A 61 -4.51 -18.38 -9.82
N GLN A 62 -3.96 -18.73 -10.98
CA GLN A 62 -4.66 -18.72 -12.27
C GLN A 62 -5.42 -17.42 -12.58
N GLY A 63 -4.83 -16.27 -12.23
CA GLY A 63 -5.45 -14.95 -12.44
C GLY A 63 -6.55 -14.59 -11.42
N GLN A 64 -6.78 -15.42 -10.41
CA GLN A 64 -7.74 -15.16 -9.33
C GLN A 64 -7.02 -14.90 -8.02
N THR A 65 -7.45 -13.88 -7.27
CA THR A 65 -6.98 -13.67 -5.90
C THR A 65 -7.65 -14.67 -4.98
N ILE A 66 -6.86 -15.55 -4.36
CA ILE A 66 -7.28 -16.53 -3.36
C ILE A 66 -6.86 -16.03 -1.98
N LYS A 67 -7.74 -16.17 -0.98
CA LYS A 67 -7.45 -15.90 0.43
C LYS A 67 -7.47 -17.20 1.22
N VAL A 68 -6.57 -17.29 2.20
CA VAL A 68 -6.44 -18.41 3.13
C VAL A 68 -6.31 -17.88 4.56
N CYS A 69 -6.64 -18.72 5.54
CA CYS A 69 -6.64 -18.33 6.95
C CYS A 69 -5.21 -18.10 7.51
N CYS A 70 -4.16 -18.63 6.87
CA CYS A 70 -2.78 -18.43 7.34
C CYS A 70 -1.73 -18.70 6.23
N LYS A 71 -0.50 -18.19 6.40
CA LYS A 71 0.61 -18.40 5.46
C LYS A 71 0.94 -19.89 5.17
N PRO A 72 0.94 -20.81 6.16
CA PRO A 72 1.16 -22.23 5.90
C PRO A 72 0.12 -22.85 4.94
N CYS A 73 -1.10 -22.31 4.87
CA CYS A 73 -2.10 -22.77 3.92
C CYS A 73 -1.69 -22.49 2.47
N ILE A 74 -0.97 -21.39 2.19
CA ILE A 74 -0.45 -21.11 0.85
C ILE A 74 0.49 -22.24 0.41
N ALA A 75 1.47 -22.59 1.25
CA ALA A 75 2.43 -23.65 0.94
C ALA A 75 1.76 -25.04 0.79
N LYS A 76 0.65 -25.29 1.50
CA LYS A 76 -0.14 -26.51 1.37
C LYS A 76 -0.94 -26.53 0.06
N PHE A 77 -1.54 -25.40 -0.30
CA PHE A 77 -2.24 -25.20 -1.57
C PHE A 77 -1.30 -25.40 -2.76
N GLU A 78 -0.11 -24.78 -2.76
CA GLU A 78 0.88 -24.91 -3.84
C GLU A 78 1.37 -26.34 -4.04
N LYS A 79 1.43 -27.14 -2.98
CA LYS A 79 1.82 -28.56 -3.06
C LYS A 79 0.76 -29.42 -3.74
N ASN A 80 -0.53 -29.12 -3.56
CA ASN A 80 -1.64 -29.91 -4.11
C ASN A 80 -2.85 -29.04 -4.48
N PRO A 81 -2.76 -28.19 -5.51
CA PRO A 81 -3.81 -27.21 -5.83
C PRO A 81 -5.09 -27.82 -6.42
N ARG A 82 -5.08 -29.12 -6.76
CA ARG A 82 -6.24 -29.86 -7.30
C ARG A 82 -7.07 -30.58 -6.24
N ASN A 83 -6.61 -30.61 -4.99
CA ASN A 83 -7.19 -31.42 -3.91
C ASN A 83 -7.54 -30.59 -2.66
N THR A 84 -7.68 -29.28 -2.86
CA THR A 84 -8.15 -28.24 -1.94
C THR A 84 -9.40 -27.64 -2.55
#